data_AF-A0A261AKL1-F1
#
_entry.id   AF-A0A261AKL1-F1
#
_cell.length_a   1.000
_cell.length_b   1.000
_cell.length_c   1.000
_cell.angle_alpha   90.00
_cell.angle_beta   90.00
_cell.angle_gamma   90.00
#
_symmetry.space_group_name_H-M   'P 1'
#
loop_
_entity.id
_entity.type
_entity.pdbx_description
1 polymer ?
#
loop_
_entity_poly.entity_id
_entity_poly.type
_entity_poly.pdbx_seq_one_letter_code
_entity_poly.pdbx_strand_id
1 'polypeptide(L)'
;MSDELDDNDRRFLECAFNLAQEALDGDEVPVGCVFVVDGKEIGKGRNRVNETGDPTRHAEMVAVTEMWNKYGEECKDLLRRAVLYVSLEPCIMCSSAMYQLGIRKMVYGAENPRFGGVRSVGNAEKYRMEDNIQIVSNMSLSRLWGAARSCCSVISVSISPFSTLASLQRKTSVVHVQIVRQFSKKPNRKIESADTKNYTYYVMSLVIVAIGCTFAAIPAYRIFCEQTSFGGLTQVAKDFDKIANMKKCEDRLIRVQFNSDVPSSMRWEFKPQQHEIYVHPGETALAFYTARNPTNKPIIGISSYNLTPFQAAYYFNKIQCFCFEEQILNPGEQVDLPVFFYIDPDYVNDPALEYLDSILLSYTFFEAKSGLKLPDPFDPKNRPSIAPSPDKVPEATK
;
A
#
# COMPACT_ATOMS: atom_id res chain seq x y z
N MET A 1 10.43 3.68 35.47
CA MET A 1 11.76 3.98 34.90
C MET A 1 11.46 4.77 33.64
N SER A 2 11.83 6.04 33.58
CA SER A 2 11.28 7.03 32.66
C SER A 2 11.38 6.61 31.18
N ASP A 3 10.25 6.57 30.48
CA ASP A 3 10.11 6.42 29.02
C ASP A 3 10.62 7.65 28.24
N GLU A 4 11.62 8.36 28.79
CA GLU A 4 12.20 9.54 28.16
C GLU A 4 13.47 9.15 27.40
N LEU A 5 13.50 9.47 26.11
CA LEU A 5 14.67 9.33 25.26
C LEU A 5 15.80 10.22 25.77
N ASP A 6 16.97 9.64 25.94
CA ASP A 6 18.16 10.41 26.24
C ASP A 6 18.64 11.23 25.02
N ASP A 7 19.53 12.19 25.23
CA ASP A 7 20.01 13.05 24.14
C ASP A 7 20.82 12.28 23.08
N ASN A 8 21.41 11.12 23.43
CA ASN A 8 22.08 10.25 22.47
C ASN A 8 21.06 9.47 21.63
N ASP A 9 20.00 8.96 22.24
CA ASP A 9 18.89 8.28 21.56
C ASP A 9 18.28 9.22 20.51
N ARG A 10 18.06 10.50 20.87
CA ARG A 10 17.57 11.53 19.94
C ARG A 10 18.52 11.74 18.76
N ARG A 11 19.82 11.86 19.02
CA ARG A 11 20.84 12.05 17.98
C ARG A 11 20.87 10.89 16.98
N PHE A 12 20.82 9.65 17.45
CA PHE A 12 20.84 8.49 16.55
C PHE A 12 19.52 8.30 15.81
N LEU A 13 18.40 8.65 16.43
CA LEU A 13 17.11 8.68 15.75
C LEU A 13 17.07 9.78 14.67
N GLU A 14 17.69 10.95 14.88
CA GLU A 14 17.88 11.97 13.83
C GLU A 14 18.73 11.43 12.66
N CYS A 15 19.78 10.64 12.93
CA CYS A 15 20.53 9.96 11.87
C CYS A 15 19.63 9.01 11.05
N ALA A 16 18.74 8.26 11.71
CA ALA A 16 17.76 7.41 11.03
C ALA A 16 16.78 8.21 10.15
N PHE A 17 16.34 9.39 10.60
CA PHE A 17 15.50 10.28 9.79
C PHE A 17 16.24 10.88 8.59
N ASN A 18 17.53 11.21 8.72
CA ASN A 18 18.34 11.66 7.59
C ASN A 18 18.43 10.56 6.51
N LEU A 19 18.61 9.30 6.92
CA LEU A 19 18.62 8.16 5.99
C LEU A 19 17.24 7.89 5.37
N ALA A 20 16.16 8.16 6.12
CA ALA A 20 14.81 8.12 5.58
C ALA A 20 14.60 9.20 4.51
N GLN A 21 15.16 10.39 4.70
CA GLN A 21 15.17 11.46 3.70
C GLN A 21 16.00 11.06 2.48
N GLU A 22 17.17 10.46 2.65
CA GLU A 22 17.95 9.89 1.54
C GLU A 22 17.18 8.79 0.78
N ALA A 23 16.31 8.03 1.45
CA ALA A 23 15.42 7.07 0.79
C ALA A 23 14.40 7.80 -0.08
N LEU A 24 13.75 8.82 0.49
CA LEU A 24 12.75 9.62 -0.20
C LEU A 24 13.31 10.30 -1.46
N ASP A 25 14.51 10.89 -1.33
CA ASP A 25 15.20 11.56 -2.44
C ASP A 25 15.61 10.58 -3.55
N GLY A 26 15.66 9.28 -3.24
CA GLY A 26 15.92 8.19 -4.18
C GLY A 26 14.66 7.47 -4.66
N ASP A 27 13.48 8.08 -4.56
CA ASP A 27 12.18 7.51 -4.93
C ASP A 27 11.84 6.19 -4.20
N GLU A 28 12.27 6.08 -2.94
CA GLU A 28 11.98 4.95 -2.04
C GLU A 28 11.01 5.33 -0.91
N VAL A 29 10.47 4.31 -0.24
CA VAL A 29 9.70 4.52 0.99
C VAL A 29 10.63 5.14 2.06
N PRO A 30 10.25 6.25 2.73
CA PRO A 30 11.11 7.02 3.62
C PRO A 30 11.35 6.31 4.96
N VAL A 31 12.13 5.23 4.93
CA VAL A 31 12.53 4.46 6.11
C VAL A 31 14.05 4.36 6.14
N GLY A 32 14.60 4.77 7.28
CA GLY A 32 16.02 4.72 7.58
C GLY A 32 16.26 4.16 8.97
N CYS A 33 17.41 3.53 9.17
CA CYS A 33 17.80 2.98 10.46
C CYS A 33 19.32 3.03 10.69
N VAL A 34 19.70 2.99 11.97
CA VAL A 34 21.09 2.87 12.42
C VAL A 34 21.19 1.87 13.57
N PHE A 35 22.25 1.07 13.56
CA PHE A 35 22.63 0.16 14.64
C PHE A 35 23.80 0.77 15.42
N VAL A 36 23.65 0.83 16.75
CA VAL A 36 24.62 1.46 17.64
C VAL A 36 25.05 0.47 18.72
N VAL A 37 26.36 0.36 18.93
CA VAL A 37 26.96 -0.40 20.04
C VAL A 37 27.90 0.53 20.79
N ASP A 38 27.78 0.56 22.13
CA ASP A 38 28.64 1.36 23.02
C ASP A 38 28.73 2.85 22.61
N GLY A 39 27.61 3.42 22.14
CA GLY A 39 27.52 4.82 21.71
C GLY A 39 28.13 5.14 20.34
N LYS A 40 28.46 4.11 19.55
CA LYS A 40 29.02 4.25 18.20
C LYS A 40 28.15 3.57 17.15
N GLU A 41 27.89 4.27 16.05
CA GLU A 41 27.24 3.68 14.87
C GLU A 41 28.13 2.58 14.28
N ILE A 42 27.60 1.35 14.22
CA ILE A 42 28.29 0.20 13.65
C ILE A 42 27.74 -0.21 12.29
N GLY A 43 26.49 0.16 12.00
CA GLY A 43 25.82 -0.08 10.72
C GLY A 43 24.64 0.85 10.52
N LYS A 44 24.24 1.04 9.26
CA LYS A 44 23.13 1.90 8.86
C LYS A 44 22.47 1.35 7.62
N GLY A 45 21.22 1.74 7.38
CA GLY A 45 20.49 1.30 6.20
C GLY A 45 19.32 2.22 5.90
N ARG A 46 18.95 2.26 4.61
CA ARG A 46 17.74 2.90 4.10
C ARG A 46 16.98 1.91 3.22
N ASN A 47 15.69 2.13 3.00
CA ASN A 47 14.91 1.29 2.10
C ASN A 47 15.51 1.30 0.68
N ARG A 48 15.64 0.12 0.06
CA ARG A 48 16.18 -0.05 -1.31
C ARG A 48 15.39 -1.07 -2.14
N VAL A 49 14.09 -1.22 -1.86
CA VAL A 49 13.22 -2.20 -2.53
C VAL A 49 13.12 -1.94 -4.04
N ASN A 50 12.84 -0.70 -4.44
CA ASN A 50 12.77 -0.29 -5.83
C ASN A 50 14.15 -0.32 -6.49
N GLU A 51 15.20 0.16 -5.80
CA GLU A 51 16.59 0.20 -6.32
C GLU A 51 17.12 -1.20 -6.66
N THR A 52 16.80 -2.19 -5.84
CA THR A 52 17.33 -3.56 -5.96
C THR A 52 16.37 -4.53 -6.66
N GLY A 53 15.09 -4.18 -6.77
CA GLY A 53 14.03 -5.08 -7.23
C GLY A 53 13.72 -6.22 -6.25
N ASP A 54 14.16 -6.12 -4.99
CA ASP A 54 13.98 -7.14 -3.96
C ASP A 54 13.08 -6.59 -2.82
N PRO A 55 11.90 -7.19 -2.59
CA PRO A 55 10.94 -6.72 -1.59
C PRO A 55 11.43 -6.84 -0.15
N THR A 56 12.52 -7.58 0.11
CA THR A 56 13.07 -7.77 1.45
C THR A 56 14.06 -6.67 1.87
N ARG A 57 14.43 -5.77 0.94
CA ARG A 57 15.50 -4.76 1.13
C ARG A 57 15.00 -3.51 1.88
N HIS A 58 14.37 -3.74 3.03
CA HIS A 58 14.01 -2.72 3.99
C HIS A 58 15.24 -2.20 4.74
N ALA A 59 15.14 -1.02 5.35
CA ALA A 59 16.26 -0.34 5.99
C ALA A 59 17.02 -1.25 6.99
N GLU A 60 16.29 -1.97 7.83
CA GLU A 60 16.83 -2.85 8.87
C GLU A 60 17.60 -4.03 8.25
N MET A 61 17.02 -4.65 7.21
CA MET A 61 17.63 -5.79 6.51
C MET A 61 18.86 -5.36 5.71
N VAL A 62 18.81 -4.18 5.07
CA VAL A 62 19.95 -3.58 4.37
C VAL A 62 21.08 -3.33 5.35
N ALA A 63 20.80 -2.72 6.50
CA ALA A 63 21.80 -2.46 7.53
C ALA A 63 22.45 -3.74 8.07
N VAL A 64 21.65 -4.77 8.38
CA VAL A 64 22.18 -6.07 8.82
C VAL A 64 23.05 -6.72 7.75
N THR A 65 22.64 -6.65 6.48
CA THR A 65 23.44 -7.17 5.36
C THR A 65 24.77 -6.43 5.23
N GLU A 66 24.76 -5.10 5.30
CA GLU A 66 25.98 -4.28 5.25
C GLU A 66 26.89 -4.56 6.46
N MET A 67 26.33 -4.74 7.65
CA MET A 67 27.07 -5.14 8.84
C MET A 67 27.69 -6.53 8.70
N TRP A 68 26.95 -7.51 8.17
CA TRP A 68 27.45 -8.86 7.94
C TRP A 68 28.63 -8.86 6.96
N ASN A 69 28.51 -8.10 5.86
CA ASN A 69 29.59 -7.95 4.88
C ASN A 69 30.84 -7.27 5.47
N LYS A 70 30.66 -6.41 6.48
CA LYS A 70 31.75 -5.66 7.11
C LYS A 70 32.45 -6.42 8.23
N TYR A 71 31.71 -7.12 9.09
CA TYR A 71 32.23 -7.73 10.33
C TYR A 71 32.23 -9.28 10.30
N GLY A 72 31.61 -9.90 9.30
CA GLY A 72 31.53 -11.37 9.20
C GLY A 72 30.84 -11.99 10.41
N GLU A 73 31.40 -13.07 10.96
CA GLU A 73 30.84 -13.79 12.11
C GLU A 73 30.72 -12.92 13.39
N GLU A 74 31.60 -11.93 13.57
CA GLU A 74 31.53 -11.00 14.72
C GLU A 74 30.25 -10.15 14.72
N CYS A 75 29.56 -10.06 13.57
CA CYS A 75 28.29 -9.36 13.43
C CYS A 75 27.22 -9.90 14.40
N LYS A 76 27.21 -11.21 14.69
CA LYS A 76 26.24 -11.82 15.63
C LYS A 76 26.37 -11.23 17.04
N ASP A 77 27.59 -11.12 17.55
CA ASP A 77 27.84 -10.61 18.90
C ASP A 77 27.68 -9.09 18.98
N LEU A 78 27.93 -8.38 17.87
CA LEU A 78 27.61 -6.96 17.75
C LEU A 78 26.10 -6.72 17.79
N LEU A 79 25.31 -7.46 17.00
CA LEU A 79 23.86 -7.31 16.94
C LEU A 79 23.20 -7.59 18.30
N ARG A 80 23.65 -8.61 19.04
CA ARG A 80 23.15 -8.92 20.39
C ARG A 80 23.31 -7.79 21.41
N ARG A 81 24.31 -6.93 21.21
CA ARG A 81 24.57 -5.76 22.07
C ARG A 81 24.02 -4.46 21.48
N ALA A 82 23.52 -4.50 20.26
CA ALA A 82 23.13 -3.30 19.51
C ALA A 82 21.80 -2.72 19.99
N VAL A 83 21.73 -1.40 19.88
CA VAL A 83 20.50 -0.62 19.91
C VAL A 83 20.15 -0.25 18.47
N LEU A 84 18.93 -0.61 18.05
CA LEU A 84 18.39 -0.22 16.75
C LEU A 84 17.61 1.09 16.89
N TYR A 85 17.95 2.09 16.07
CA TYR A 85 17.15 3.30 15.89
C TYR A 85 16.56 3.31 14.49
N VAL A 86 15.26 3.52 14.37
CA VAL A 86 14.55 3.46 13.07
C VAL A 86 13.49 4.55 12.99
N SER A 87 13.34 5.17 11.81
CA SER A 87 12.41 6.30 11.63
C SER A 87 10.93 5.91 11.78
N LEU A 88 10.59 4.67 11.45
CA LEU A 88 9.25 4.10 11.45
C LEU A 88 9.27 2.73 12.14
N GLU A 89 8.19 2.36 12.85
CA GLU A 89 8.06 1.05 13.47
C GLU A 89 8.33 -0.09 12.45
N PRO A 90 9.28 -1.00 12.75
CA PRO A 90 9.63 -2.11 11.86
C PRO A 90 8.42 -2.97 11.51
N CYS A 91 8.35 -3.44 10.27
CA CYS A 91 7.28 -4.34 9.87
C CYS A 91 7.42 -5.73 10.53
N ILE A 92 6.43 -6.61 10.35
CA ILE A 92 6.46 -8.00 10.86
C ILE A 92 7.75 -8.75 10.48
N MET A 93 8.19 -8.62 9.22
CA MET A 93 9.42 -9.26 8.73
C MET A 93 10.66 -8.75 9.48
N CYS A 94 10.85 -7.43 9.51
CA CYS A 94 12.00 -6.80 10.16
C CYS A 94 12.00 -7.05 11.67
N SER A 95 10.83 -6.96 12.31
CA SER A 95 10.67 -7.23 13.74
C SER A 95 11.04 -8.67 14.08
N SER A 96 10.49 -9.65 13.35
CA SER A 96 10.82 -11.06 13.54
C SER A 96 12.32 -11.34 13.35
N ALA A 97 12.95 -10.70 12.36
CA ALA A 97 14.39 -10.79 12.17
C ALA A 97 15.17 -10.20 13.37
N MET A 98 14.75 -9.06 13.91
CA MET A 98 15.40 -8.44 15.07
C MET A 98 15.29 -9.30 16.34
N TYR A 99 14.15 -9.95 16.57
CA TYR A 99 13.99 -10.93 17.65
C TYR A 99 14.89 -12.15 17.46
N GLN A 100 14.99 -12.69 16.25
CA GLN A 100 15.88 -13.82 15.95
C GLN A 100 17.36 -13.48 16.11
N LEU A 101 17.75 -12.25 15.79
CA LEU A 101 19.12 -11.75 15.96
C LEU A 101 19.43 -11.36 17.42
N GLY A 102 18.40 -11.20 18.25
CA GLY A 102 18.51 -10.96 19.68
C GLY A 102 19.08 -9.59 20.04
N ILE A 103 18.67 -8.53 19.32
CA ILE A 103 19.13 -7.16 19.61
C ILE A 103 18.72 -6.71 21.01
N ARG A 104 19.46 -5.78 21.61
CA ARG A 104 19.24 -5.39 23.03
C ARG A 104 18.07 -4.44 23.23
N LYS A 105 17.96 -3.42 22.37
CA LYS A 105 16.98 -2.33 22.49
C LYS A 105 16.57 -1.87 21.09
N MET A 106 15.29 -1.53 20.94
CA MET A 106 14.74 -0.95 19.73
C MET A 106 14.07 0.38 20.05
N VAL A 107 14.43 1.40 19.29
CA VAL A 107 13.90 2.75 19.39
C VAL A 107 13.34 3.14 18.03
N TYR A 108 12.05 3.45 17.97
CA TYR A 108 11.43 3.87 16.70
C TYR A 108 10.74 5.23 16.81
N GLY A 109 10.72 5.94 15.69
CA GLY A 109 10.11 7.25 15.54
C GLY A 109 8.58 7.19 15.49
N ALA A 110 8.02 6.98 14.30
CA ALA A 110 6.57 6.89 14.10
C ALA A 110 6.05 5.44 14.21
N GLU A 111 4.79 5.27 14.57
CA GLU A 111 4.11 3.97 14.57
C GLU A 111 3.73 3.51 13.16
N ASN A 112 3.61 2.20 12.96
CA ASN A 112 3.22 1.58 11.70
C ASN A 112 1.92 0.79 11.90
N PRO A 113 0.74 1.45 11.83
CA PRO A 113 -0.53 0.83 12.20
C PRO A 113 -0.91 -0.34 11.28
N ARG A 114 -0.38 -0.40 10.05
CA ARG A 114 -0.76 -1.39 9.05
C ARG A 114 0.11 -2.66 9.10
N PHE A 115 1.41 -2.51 9.34
CA PHE A 115 2.36 -3.62 9.24
C PHE A 115 3.33 -3.72 10.42
N GLY A 116 3.21 -2.85 11.43
CA GLY A 116 4.11 -2.75 12.57
C GLY A 116 4.19 -4.07 13.34
N GLY A 117 5.39 -4.63 13.41
CA GLY A 117 5.65 -5.93 14.02
C GLY A 117 6.00 -5.87 15.50
N VAL A 118 5.99 -4.68 16.11
CA VAL A 118 6.47 -4.48 17.47
C VAL A 118 5.32 -4.30 18.45
N ARG A 119 4.44 -3.32 18.18
CA ARG A 119 3.26 -3.01 19.00
C ARG A 119 1.97 -2.96 18.20
N SER A 120 2.00 -2.49 16.96
CA SER A 120 0.78 -2.23 16.18
C SER A 120 0.03 -3.51 15.79
N VAL A 121 0.71 -4.44 15.10
CA VAL A 121 0.11 -5.67 14.57
C VAL A 121 0.78 -6.92 15.13
N GLY A 122 2.12 -6.92 15.18
CA GLY A 122 2.94 -8.00 15.75
C GLY A 122 3.39 -7.75 17.19
N ASN A 123 3.89 -8.79 17.84
CA ASN A 123 4.59 -8.72 19.13
C ASN A 123 5.47 -9.98 19.31
N ALA A 124 6.32 -10.01 20.35
CA ALA A 124 7.20 -11.15 20.65
C ALA A 124 6.46 -12.49 20.79
N GLU A 125 5.27 -12.48 21.43
CA GLU A 125 4.44 -13.66 21.63
C GLU A 125 3.97 -14.29 20.30
N LYS A 126 3.52 -13.46 19.35
CA LYS A 126 3.12 -13.91 18.01
C LYS A 126 4.28 -14.53 17.24
N TYR A 127 5.52 -14.16 17.55
CA TYR A 127 6.72 -14.75 16.97
C TYR A 127 7.25 -15.97 17.73
N ARG A 128 6.60 -16.36 18.84
CA ARG A 128 7.05 -17.42 19.76
C ARG A 128 8.48 -17.18 20.27
N MET A 129 8.79 -15.92 20.56
CA MET A 129 10.09 -15.47 21.07
C MET A 129 9.95 -14.92 22.50
N GLU A 130 11.04 -14.97 23.26
CA GLU A 130 11.13 -14.30 24.55
C GLU A 130 11.20 -12.78 24.34
N ASP A 131 10.47 -12.02 25.14
CA ASP A 131 10.46 -10.55 25.08
C ASP A 131 11.68 -9.96 25.79
N ASN A 132 12.84 -10.15 25.16
CA ASN A 132 14.15 -9.74 25.68
C ASN A 132 14.63 -8.39 25.09
N ILE A 133 13.85 -7.78 24.20
CA ILE A 133 14.19 -6.52 23.55
C ILE A 133 13.52 -5.36 24.27
N GLN A 134 14.29 -4.39 24.76
CA GLN A 134 13.69 -3.17 25.31
C GLN A 134 13.14 -2.29 24.17
N ILE A 135 11.83 -2.07 24.14
CA ILE A 135 11.17 -1.26 23.09
C ILE A 135 10.84 0.14 23.61
N VAL A 136 11.31 1.16 22.91
CA VAL A 136 11.01 2.58 23.19
C VAL A 136 10.37 3.22 21.96
N SER A 137 9.17 3.77 22.14
CA SER A 137 8.40 4.47 21.10
C SER A 137 8.51 5.98 21.29
N ASN A 138 8.93 6.72 20.26
CA ASN A 138 9.06 8.17 20.35
C ASN A 138 7.78 8.91 19.88
N MET A 139 6.87 9.22 20.80
CA MET A 139 5.76 10.13 20.51
C MET A 139 6.17 11.58 20.72
N SER A 140 7.03 12.11 19.83
CA SER A 140 7.28 13.55 19.71
C SER A 140 6.73 14.07 18.38
N LEU A 141 5.41 14.22 18.33
CA LEU A 141 4.62 14.79 17.23
C LEU A 141 5.10 16.17 16.72
N SER A 142 5.97 16.86 17.45
CA SER A 142 6.33 18.25 17.17
C SER A 142 7.34 18.44 16.02
N ARG A 143 8.08 17.40 15.62
CA ARG A 143 9.08 17.50 14.54
C ARG A 143 8.72 16.79 13.24
N LEU A 144 7.76 15.86 13.25
CA LEU A 144 7.18 15.28 12.02
C LEU A 144 6.48 16.35 11.14
N TRP A 145 6.07 17.47 11.74
CA TRP A 145 5.51 18.62 11.03
C TRP A 145 6.55 19.54 10.38
N GLY A 146 7.83 19.46 10.78
CA GLY A 146 8.92 20.26 10.23
C GLY A 146 9.39 19.78 8.86
N ALA A 147 9.57 18.46 8.71
CA ALA A 147 9.92 17.84 7.43
C ALA A 147 8.77 17.94 6.42
N ALA A 148 7.52 17.87 6.87
CA ALA A 148 6.34 18.08 6.02
C ALA A 148 6.15 19.54 5.57
N ARG A 149 6.64 20.53 6.34
CA ARG A 149 6.51 21.97 6.00
C ARG A 149 7.50 22.47 4.96
N SER A 150 8.66 21.82 4.79
CA SER A 150 9.60 22.21 3.72
C SER A 150 9.07 21.90 2.31
N CYS A 151 7.96 21.16 2.20
CA CYS A 151 7.25 20.88 0.94
C CYS A 151 6.18 21.92 0.56
N CYS A 152 5.87 22.90 1.40
CA CYS A 152 4.74 23.84 1.17
C CYS A 152 5.15 25.26 0.73
N SER A 153 6.45 25.55 0.53
CA SER A 153 6.92 26.90 0.16
C SER A 153 7.28 27.09 -1.31
N VAL A 154 6.75 26.26 -2.23
CA VAL A 154 6.80 26.53 -3.67
C VAL A 154 5.43 26.27 -4.29
N ILE A 155 4.44 27.10 -3.97
CA ILE A 155 3.34 27.57 -4.84
C ILE A 155 2.79 28.82 -4.14
N SER A 156 3.46 29.95 -4.32
CA SER A 156 2.86 31.27 -4.11
C SER A 156 2.21 31.69 -5.42
N VAL A 157 1.01 31.16 -5.70
CA VAL A 157 0.14 31.75 -6.73
C VAL A 157 -0.49 32.99 -6.10
N SER A 158 -0.02 34.15 -6.55
CA SER A 158 -0.61 35.45 -6.24
C SER A 158 -2.03 35.50 -6.81
N ILE A 159 -3.03 35.35 -5.94
CA ILE A 159 -4.44 35.62 -6.26
C ILE A 159 -4.65 37.13 -6.12
N SER A 160 -4.86 37.82 -7.25
CA SER A 160 -5.43 39.17 -7.26
C SER A 160 -6.96 39.10 -7.44
N PRO A 161 -7.74 39.98 -6.79
CA PRO A 161 -9.17 39.84 -6.66
C PRO A 161 -9.95 40.36 -7.88
N PHE A 162 -11.16 39.82 -7.99
CA PHE A 162 -12.15 40.03 -9.04
C PHE A 162 -12.86 41.39 -8.91
N SER A 163 -12.83 42.21 -9.95
CA SER A 163 -13.80 43.26 -10.30
C SER A 163 -13.51 43.64 -11.76
N THR A 164 -14.41 43.67 -12.73
CA THR A 164 -15.71 44.33 -12.76
C THR A 164 -16.47 43.84 -14.00
N LEU A 165 -17.79 43.73 -13.90
CA LEU A 165 -18.74 43.66 -15.00
C LEU A 165 -18.49 44.77 -16.04
N ALA A 166 -18.54 44.44 -17.34
CA ALA A 166 -19.51 44.98 -18.30
C ALA A 166 -19.03 44.86 -19.76
N SER A 167 -20.01 44.62 -20.61
CA SER A 167 -20.11 44.99 -22.03
C SER A 167 -19.94 43.89 -23.08
N LEU A 168 -20.91 43.95 -24.01
CA LEU A 168 -20.97 43.37 -25.36
C LEU A 168 -21.43 41.90 -25.42
N GLN A 169 -22.74 41.66 -25.30
CA GLN A 169 -23.70 41.61 -26.42
C GLN A 169 -23.29 40.73 -27.61
N ARG A 170 -24.07 39.65 -27.77
CA ARG A 170 -24.61 39.06 -29.02
C ARG A 170 -23.65 38.92 -30.20
N LYS A 171 -23.42 37.66 -30.60
CA LYS A 171 -24.03 37.10 -31.82
C LYS A 171 -23.72 35.61 -31.96
N THR A 172 -24.79 34.82 -31.88
CA THR A 172 -24.92 33.48 -32.44
C THR A 172 -24.75 33.57 -33.96
N SER A 173 -23.90 32.75 -34.58
CA SER A 173 -24.01 32.38 -36.00
C SER A 173 -23.28 31.07 -36.28
N VAL A 174 -24.11 30.02 -36.37
CA VAL A 174 -24.14 28.95 -37.37
C VAL A 174 -22.89 28.70 -38.23
N VAL A 175 -22.47 27.44 -38.16
CA VAL A 175 -21.59 26.66 -39.04
C VAL A 175 -21.74 26.98 -40.54
N HIS A 176 -20.61 27.15 -41.24
CA HIS A 176 -20.51 26.79 -42.65
C HIS A 176 -19.16 26.14 -42.97
N VAL A 177 -19.26 24.88 -43.38
CA VAL A 177 -18.23 24.07 -44.03
C VAL A 177 -18.04 24.58 -45.44
N GLN A 178 -16.83 25.04 -45.79
CA GLN A 178 -16.23 24.93 -47.12
C GLN A 178 -14.88 25.65 -47.11
N ILE A 179 -13.81 24.92 -47.45
CA ILE A 179 -12.87 25.24 -48.54
C ILE A 179 -11.75 24.19 -48.47
N VAL A 180 -11.99 23.08 -49.16
CA VAL A 180 -10.93 22.32 -49.82
C VAL A 180 -10.66 23.04 -51.14
N ARG A 181 -9.38 23.25 -51.45
CA ARG A 181 -8.77 23.86 -52.65
C ARG A 181 -8.22 25.26 -52.39
N GLN A 182 -6.97 25.32 -51.92
CA GLN A 182 -5.87 25.96 -52.63
C GLN A 182 -4.58 25.48 -51.97
N PHE A 183 -3.82 24.59 -52.61
CA PHE A 183 -2.36 24.56 -52.58
C PHE A 183 -1.88 23.49 -53.56
N SER A 184 -1.87 23.86 -54.84
CA SER A 184 -1.08 23.19 -55.87
C SER A 184 -0.27 24.27 -56.59
N LYS A 185 1.04 24.34 -56.29
CA LYS A 185 2.17 24.59 -57.22
C LYS A 185 3.53 24.69 -56.47
N LYS A 186 4.22 23.53 -56.42
CA LYS A 186 5.66 23.19 -56.56
C LYS A 186 6.75 24.28 -56.31
N PRO A 187 7.91 23.94 -55.69
CA PRO A 187 8.95 23.24 -56.46
C PRO A 187 9.62 22.05 -55.76
N ASN A 188 10.16 21.19 -56.62
CA ASN A 188 11.03 20.06 -56.37
C ASN A 188 12.25 20.50 -55.54
N ARG A 189 12.24 20.28 -54.22
CA ARG A 189 13.36 20.61 -53.33
C ARG A 189 14.00 19.30 -52.88
N LYS A 190 15.26 19.12 -53.26
CA LYS A 190 16.12 18.04 -52.76
C LYS A 190 16.00 18.02 -51.24
N ILE A 191 15.70 16.85 -50.66
CA ILE A 191 15.65 16.65 -49.21
C ILE A 191 17.10 16.79 -48.71
N GLU A 192 17.50 18.02 -48.37
CA GLU A 192 18.73 18.29 -47.64
C GLU A 192 18.58 17.75 -46.23
N SER A 193 19.59 17.00 -45.78
CA SER A 193 19.68 16.24 -44.53
C SER A 193 19.62 17.06 -43.23
N ALA A 194 19.28 18.35 -43.31
CA ALA A 194 19.18 19.28 -42.19
C ALA A 194 17.77 19.37 -41.58
N ASP A 195 16.70 19.27 -42.39
CA ASP A 195 15.31 19.40 -41.90
C ASP A 195 14.74 18.14 -41.25
N THR A 196 15.27 16.97 -41.61
CA THR A 196 14.86 15.69 -40.99
C THR A 196 15.18 15.66 -39.50
N LYS A 197 16.27 16.32 -39.08
CA LYS A 197 16.70 16.36 -37.67
C LYS A 197 15.70 17.13 -36.81
N ASN A 198 15.20 18.26 -37.29
CA ASN A 198 14.20 19.05 -36.58
C ASN A 198 12.89 18.26 -36.43
N TYR A 199 12.42 17.61 -37.48
CA TYR A 199 11.23 16.76 -37.42
C TYR A 199 11.41 15.59 -36.45
N THR A 200 12.58 14.94 -36.43
CA THR A 200 12.86 13.87 -35.46
C THR A 200 12.85 14.36 -34.01
N TYR A 201 13.35 15.57 -33.72
CA TYR A 201 13.28 16.14 -32.37
C TYR A 201 11.84 16.43 -31.94
N TYR A 202 10.99 16.95 -32.83
CA TYR A 202 9.57 17.16 -32.52
C TYR A 202 8.83 15.85 -32.25
N VAL A 203 9.03 14.82 -33.07
CA VAL A 203 8.42 13.49 -32.87
C VAL A 203 8.90 12.87 -31.56
N MET A 204 10.21 12.92 -31.28
CA MET A 204 10.76 12.40 -30.02
C MET A 204 10.23 13.14 -28.80
N SER A 205 10.07 14.46 -28.86
CA SER A 205 9.49 15.24 -27.76
C SER A 205 8.04 14.84 -27.46
N LEU A 206 7.26 14.55 -28.50
CA LEU A 206 5.86 14.14 -28.35
C LEU A 206 5.71 12.74 -27.75
N VAL A 207 6.64 11.84 -28.09
CA VAL A 207 6.71 10.50 -27.47
C VAL A 207 7.07 10.60 -25.99
N ILE A 208 8.06 11.43 -25.63
CA ILE A 208 8.48 11.61 -24.24
C ILE A 208 7.33 12.21 -23.40
N VAL A 209 6.62 13.20 -23.93
CA VAL A 209 5.45 13.80 -23.25
C VAL A 209 4.32 12.79 -23.09
N ALA A 210 4.04 11.98 -24.11
CA ALA A 210 3.00 10.95 -24.03
C ALA A 210 3.32 9.91 -22.93
N ILE A 211 4.58 9.45 -22.85
CA ILE A 211 5.04 8.53 -21.81
C ILE A 211 4.90 9.19 -20.43
N GLY A 212 5.36 10.43 -20.28
CA GLY A 212 5.23 11.18 -19.02
C GLY A 212 3.79 11.32 -18.55
N CYS A 213 2.85 11.61 -19.47
CA CYS A 213 1.43 11.67 -19.16
C CYS A 213 0.86 10.32 -18.70
N THR A 214 1.28 9.20 -19.30
CA THR A 214 0.84 7.86 -18.87
C THR A 214 1.34 7.52 -17.46
N PHE A 215 2.60 7.83 -17.15
CA PHE A 215 3.16 7.61 -15.81
C PHE A 215 2.50 8.52 -14.75
N ALA A 216 2.19 9.78 -15.10
CA ALA A 216 1.50 10.71 -14.20
C ALA A 216 0.01 10.38 -13.99
N ALA A 217 -0.66 9.75 -14.97
CA ALA A 217 -2.06 9.41 -14.88
C ALA A 217 -2.37 8.39 -13.77
N ILE A 218 -1.44 7.46 -13.46
CA ILE A 218 -1.64 6.44 -12.42
C ILE A 218 -1.73 7.06 -11.01
N PRO A 219 -0.75 7.85 -10.52
CA PRO A 219 -0.86 8.50 -9.22
C PRO A 219 -1.98 9.56 -9.19
N ALA A 220 -2.21 10.29 -10.29
CA ALA A 220 -3.34 11.21 -10.37
C ALA A 220 -4.69 10.49 -10.21
N TYR A 221 -4.84 9.32 -10.84
CA TYR A 221 -6.02 8.47 -10.67
C TYR A 221 -6.13 7.93 -9.24
N ARG A 222 -5.03 7.54 -8.60
CA ARG A 222 -5.05 7.11 -7.18
C ARG A 222 -5.51 8.22 -6.24
N ILE A 223 -4.95 9.42 -6.37
CA ILE A 223 -5.35 10.59 -5.57
C ILE A 223 -6.82 10.92 -5.83
N PHE A 224 -7.25 10.87 -7.09
CA PHE A 224 -8.66 11.05 -7.45
C PHE A 224 -9.54 9.95 -6.85
N CYS A 225 -9.13 8.69 -6.85
CA CYS A 225 -9.91 7.60 -6.26
C CYS A 225 -9.99 7.71 -4.73
N GLU A 226 -8.91 8.15 -4.08
CA GLU A 226 -8.86 8.37 -2.62
C GLU A 226 -9.72 9.56 -2.19
N GLN A 227 -9.74 10.64 -2.95
CA GLN A 227 -10.51 11.84 -2.60
C GLN A 227 -11.97 11.78 -3.03
N THR A 228 -12.24 11.20 -4.20
CA THR A 228 -13.58 11.26 -4.81
C THR A 228 -14.42 10.02 -4.50
N SER A 229 -13.89 9.03 -3.77
CA SER A 229 -14.63 7.82 -3.40
C SER A 229 -15.41 7.26 -4.60
N PHE A 230 -14.73 7.16 -5.74
CA PHE A 230 -15.31 6.68 -6.99
C PHE A 230 -14.81 5.25 -7.20
N GLY A 231 -15.39 4.30 -6.47
CA GLY A 231 -14.95 2.90 -6.51
C GLY A 231 -15.28 2.03 -5.28
N GLY A 232 -15.75 2.61 -4.16
CA GLY A 232 -16.34 1.87 -3.02
C GLY A 232 -15.41 0.83 -2.46
N LEU A 233 -14.13 1.14 -2.59
CA LEU A 233 -13.07 0.53 -1.83
C LEU A 233 -13.34 0.94 -0.38
N THR A 234 -13.84 -0.01 0.41
CA THR A 234 -14.00 0.09 1.86
C THR A 234 -12.72 0.65 2.46
N GLN A 235 -12.81 1.72 3.26
CA GLN A 235 -11.65 2.14 4.04
C GLN A 235 -11.32 1.00 5.02
N VAL A 236 -10.10 0.48 4.95
CA VAL A 236 -9.62 -0.47 5.97
C VAL A 236 -9.46 0.32 7.25
N ALA A 237 -10.29 0.02 8.25
CA ALA A 237 -10.26 0.64 9.58
C ALA A 237 -8.82 0.71 10.10
N LYS A 238 -8.26 1.93 10.20
CA LYS A 238 -6.91 2.17 10.70
C LYS A 238 -6.84 2.37 12.22
N ASP A 239 -7.98 2.49 12.90
CA ASP A 239 -8.03 2.93 14.29
C ASP A 239 -8.78 1.95 15.19
N PHE A 240 -8.09 0.94 15.72
CA PHE A 240 -8.63 0.06 16.75
C PHE A 240 -8.98 0.83 18.05
N ASP A 241 -8.30 1.95 18.33
CA ASP A 241 -8.58 2.84 19.48
C ASP A 241 -9.90 3.60 19.35
N LYS A 242 -10.36 3.85 18.12
CA LYS A 242 -11.68 4.44 17.85
C LYS A 242 -12.78 3.43 18.21
N ILE A 243 -12.53 2.13 18.05
CA ILE A 243 -13.48 1.05 18.39
C ILE A 243 -13.79 0.99 19.89
N ALA A 244 -12.78 1.18 20.74
CA ALA A 244 -12.97 1.18 22.19
C ALA A 244 -13.78 2.39 22.71
N ASN A 245 -13.78 3.51 21.98
CA ASN A 245 -14.40 4.77 22.38
C ASN A 245 -15.64 5.15 21.54
N MET A 246 -16.03 4.32 20.57
CA MET A 246 -17.21 4.56 19.75
C MET A 246 -18.48 4.48 20.60
N LYS A 247 -19.29 5.54 20.55
CA LYS A 247 -20.61 5.53 21.18
C LYS A 247 -21.60 4.88 20.23
N LYS A 248 -22.34 3.89 20.73
CA LYS A 248 -23.47 3.28 20.03
C LYS A 248 -24.53 4.36 19.78
N CYS A 249 -24.91 4.52 18.52
CA CYS A 249 -26.03 5.36 18.12
C CYS A 249 -27.31 4.50 18.12
N GLU A 250 -28.10 4.59 19.18
CA GLU A 250 -29.36 3.84 19.30
C GLU A 250 -30.45 4.32 18.33
N ASP A 251 -30.29 5.51 17.77
CA ASP A 251 -31.31 6.21 16.96
C ASP A 251 -31.64 5.52 15.62
N ARG A 252 -30.79 4.60 15.15
CA ARG A 252 -30.99 3.94 13.85
C ARG A 252 -30.59 2.47 13.88
N LEU A 253 -31.40 1.62 13.26
CA LEU A 253 -31.19 0.17 13.19
C LEU A 253 -30.96 -0.24 11.74
N ILE A 254 -29.78 -0.80 11.45
CA ILE A 254 -29.42 -1.23 10.10
C ILE A 254 -29.57 -2.74 9.99
N ARG A 255 -30.30 -3.18 8.96
CA ARG A 255 -30.46 -4.60 8.61
C ARG A 255 -29.33 -5.03 7.69
N VAL A 256 -28.46 -5.91 8.17
CA VAL A 256 -27.39 -6.52 7.38
C VAL A 256 -27.83 -7.91 6.95
N GLN A 257 -28.00 -8.10 5.65
CA GLN A 257 -28.35 -9.37 5.02
C GLN A 257 -27.09 -10.08 4.52
N PHE A 258 -27.06 -11.40 4.66
CA PHE A 258 -25.93 -12.21 4.28
C PHE A 258 -26.31 -13.12 3.12
N ASN A 259 -25.51 -13.07 2.06
CA ASN A 259 -25.62 -13.98 0.93
C ASN A 259 -24.30 -14.70 0.66
N SER A 260 -24.38 -15.85 0.00
CA SER A 260 -23.26 -16.71 -0.35
C SER A 260 -23.45 -17.30 -1.74
N ASP A 261 -22.44 -17.18 -2.58
CA ASP A 261 -22.43 -17.73 -3.93
C ASP A 261 -21.19 -18.62 -4.13
N VAL A 262 -21.37 -19.73 -4.85
CA VAL A 262 -20.28 -20.63 -5.26
C VAL A 262 -20.46 -20.95 -6.75
N PRO A 263 -19.44 -20.75 -7.59
CA PRO A 263 -19.52 -21.09 -9.02
C PRO A 263 -19.56 -22.60 -9.19
N SER A 264 -20.23 -23.07 -10.26
CA SER A 264 -20.40 -24.51 -10.55
C SER A 264 -19.09 -25.29 -10.73
N SER A 265 -17.97 -24.60 -10.94
CA SER A 265 -16.63 -25.21 -10.99
C SER A 265 -16.18 -25.75 -9.62
N MET A 266 -16.62 -25.11 -8.54
CA MET A 266 -16.28 -25.47 -7.16
C MET A 266 -17.41 -26.28 -6.54
N ARG A 267 -17.08 -27.41 -5.92
CA ARG A 267 -18.07 -28.34 -5.31
C ARG A 267 -18.32 -28.08 -3.83
N TRP A 268 -17.86 -26.95 -3.30
CA TRP A 268 -18.12 -26.61 -1.90
C TRP A 268 -19.59 -26.29 -1.68
N GLU A 269 -20.08 -26.67 -0.52
CA GLU A 269 -21.32 -26.14 0.03
C GLU A 269 -20.93 -24.96 0.93
N PHE A 270 -21.36 -23.75 0.58
CA PHE A 270 -21.09 -22.55 1.35
C PHE A 270 -22.39 -21.78 1.56
N LYS A 271 -22.74 -21.52 2.83
CA LYS A 271 -23.98 -20.86 3.21
C LYS A 271 -23.81 -20.01 4.46
N PRO A 272 -24.51 -18.87 4.57
CA PRO A 272 -24.57 -18.15 5.84
C PRO A 272 -25.35 -18.96 6.88
N GLN A 273 -24.94 -18.92 8.15
CA GLN A 273 -25.74 -19.50 9.24
C GLN A 273 -26.94 -18.61 9.61
N GLN A 274 -26.75 -17.29 9.56
CA GLN A 274 -27.82 -16.29 9.72
C GLN A 274 -28.07 -15.55 8.41
N HIS A 275 -29.33 -15.39 8.02
CA HIS A 275 -29.68 -14.68 6.78
C HIS A 275 -29.68 -13.16 6.95
N GLU A 276 -29.98 -12.68 8.16
CA GLU A 276 -29.96 -11.26 8.49
C GLU A 276 -29.64 -11.04 9.97
N ILE A 277 -29.03 -9.89 10.27
CA ILE A 277 -28.89 -9.36 11.62
C ILE A 277 -29.22 -7.87 11.63
N TYR A 278 -29.63 -7.36 12.79
CA TYR A 278 -29.91 -5.96 13.01
C TYR A 278 -28.83 -5.38 13.93
N VAL A 279 -28.18 -4.32 13.48
CA VAL A 279 -27.02 -3.73 14.16
C VAL A 279 -27.16 -2.22 14.19
N HIS A 280 -26.84 -1.60 15.31
CA HIS A 280 -26.76 -0.15 15.41
C HIS A 280 -25.42 0.38 14.90
N PRO A 281 -25.36 1.55 14.24
CA PRO A 281 -24.09 2.22 13.97
C PRO A 281 -23.29 2.45 15.27
N GLY A 282 -22.01 2.12 15.25
CA GLY A 282 -21.11 2.10 16.40
C GLY A 282 -21.13 0.78 17.21
N GLU A 283 -22.00 -0.17 16.88
CA GLU A 283 -22.03 -1.51 17.49
C GLU A 283 -21.26 -2.52 16.63
N THR A 284 -20.49 -3.39 17.30
CA THR A 284 -19.79 -4.50 16.66
C THR A 284 -20.69 -5.72 16.58
N ALA A 285 -20.66 -6.42 15.43
CA ALA A 285 -21.42 -7.64 15.21
C ALA A 285 -20.54 -8.77 14.67
N LEU A 286 -20.94 -10.00 15.00
CA LEU A 286 -20.31 -11.24 14.55
C LEU A 286 -21.33 -12.07 13.78
N ALA A 287 -20.97 -12.48 12.57
CA ALA A 287 -21.73 -13.44 11.78
C ALA A 287 -20.85 -14.63 11.40
N PHE A 288 -21.47 -15.75 11.11
CA PHE A 288 -20.86 -17.03 10.76
C PHE A 288 -21.40 -17.52 9.43
N TYR A 289 -20.48 -18.07 8.63
CA TYR A 289 -20.78 -18.84 7.44
C TYR A 289 -20.28 -20.27 7.61
N THR A 290 -21.02 -21.24 7.12
CA THR A 290 -20.58 -22.64 7.11
C THR A 290 -20.08 -22.99 5.73
N ALA A 291 -18.84 -23.51 5.66
CA ALA A 291 -18.24 -24.06 4.46
C ALA A 291 -18.03 -25.57 4.64
N ARG A 292 -18.38 -26.37 3.64
CA ARG A 292 -18.20 -27.82 3.65
C ARG A 292 -17.68 -28.31 2.31
N ASN A 293 -16.70 -29.23 2.36
CA ASN A 293 -16.22 -29.94 1.19
C ASN A 293 -16.83 -31.34 1.12
N PRO A 294 -17.88 -31.58 0.31
CA PRO A 294 -18.48 -32.91 0.17
C PRO A 294 -17.67 -33.88 -0.71
N THR A 295 -16.51 -33.45 -1.24
CA THR A 295 -15.73 -34.26 -2.18
C THR A 295 -14.68 -35.12 -1.50
N ASN A 296 -14.09 -36.06 -2.25
CA ASN A 296 -13.03 -36.95 -1.78
C ASN A 296 -11.61 -36.39 -1.97
N LYS A 297 -11.46 -35.12 -2.35
CA LYS A 297 -10.17 -34.44 -2.53
C LYS A 297 -10.12 -33.13 -1.75
N PRO A 298 -8.96 -32.70 -1.23
CA PRO A 298 -8.82 -31.37 -0.69
C PRO A 298 -9.03 -30.34 -1.82
N ILE A 299 -9.72 -29.25 -1.49
CA ILE A 299 -9.97 -28.13 -2.39
C ILE A 299 -9.50 -26.87 -1.67
N ILE A 300 -8.83 -25.99 -2.41
CA ILE A 300 -8.37 -24.69 -1.91
C ILE A 300 -9.32 -23.64 -2.45
N GLY A 301 -9.93 -22.88 -1.55
CA GLY A 301 -10.87 -21.81 -1.85
C GLY A 301 -10.30 -20.45 -1.47
N ILE A 302 -10.54 -19.45 -2.31
CA ILE A 302 -10.36 -18.04 -1.98
C ILE A 302 -11.71 -17.34 -2.12
N SER A 303 -12.07 -16.48 -1.18
CA SER A 303 -13.34 -15.73 -1.25
C SER A 303 -13.11 -14.25 -1.53
N SER A 304 -13.99 -13.69 -2.35
CA SER A 304 -14.19 -12.25 -2.50
C SER A 304 -15.56 -11.87 -1.94
N TYR A 305 -15.75 -10.61 -1.58
CA TYR A 305 -17.02 -10.11 -1.07
C TYR A 305 -17.42 -8.82 -1.79
N ASN A 306 -18.72 -8.52 -1.77
CA ASN A 306 -19.26 -7.24 -2.20
C ASN A 306 -20.28 -6.71 -1.18
N LEU A 307 -20.39 -5.38 -1.11
CA LEU A 307 -21.45 -4.70 -0.36
C LEU A 307 -22.41 -3.99 -1.32
N THR A 308 -23.69 -4.17 -1.08
CA THR A 308 -24.76 -3.46 -1.79
C THR A 308 -25.72 -2.83 -0.78
N PRO A 309 -26.08 -1.55 -0.91
CA PRO A 309 -25.57 -0.59 -1.87
C PRO A 309 -24.18 -0.09 -1.50
N PHE A 310 -23.43 0.31 -2.52
CA PHE A 310 -22.02 0.63 -2.42
C PHE A 310 -21.70 1.85 -1.55
N GLN A 311 -22.63 2.79 -1.42
CA GLN A 311 -22.49 3.98 -0.58
C GLN A 311 -22.29 3.59 0.90
N ALA A 312 -22.87 2.46 1.32
CA ALA A 312 -22.67 1.94 2.66
C ALA A 312 -21.28 1.36 2.90
N ALA A 313 -20.55 1.00 1.82
CA ALA A 313 -19.22 0.41 1.92
C ALA A 313 -18.18 1.37 2.53
N TYR A 314 -18.42 2.69 2.50
CA TYR A 314 -17.52 3.67 3.11
C TYR A 314 -17.48 3.59 4.64
N TYR A 315 -18.59 3.18 5.24
CA TYR A 315 -18.78 3.16 6.70
C TYR A 315 -18.79 1.73 7.25
N PHE A 316 -18.90 0.73 6.38
CA PHE A 316 -18.85 -0.67 6.77
C PHE A 316 -17.40 -1.11 6.94
N ASN A 317 -17.02 -1.34 8.20
CA ASN A 317 -15.66 -1.70 8.57
C ASN A 317 -15.60 -3.17 8.99
N LYS A 318 -14.81 -3.94 8.26
CA LYS A 318 -14.62 -5.35 8.52
C LYS A 318 -13.32 -5.59 9.26
N ILE A 319 -13.43 -6.05 10.50
CA ILE A 319 -12.28 -6.23 11.40
C ILE A 319 -11.60 -7.59 11.15
N GLN A 320 -12.37 -8.67 10.92
CA GLN A 320 -11.82 -10.01 10.64
C GLN A 320 -12.62 -10.71 9.51
N CYS A 321 -11.88 -11.35 8.59
CA CYS A 321 -12.36 -11.78 7.27
C CYS A 321 -11.51 -12.97 6.81
N PHE A 322 -12.13 -14.11 6.49
CA PHE A 322 -11.48 -15.25 5.81
C PHE A 322 -11.15 -14.97 4.33
N CYS A 323 -11.37 -13.74 3.88
CA CYS A 323 -11.33 -13.35 2.49
C CYS A 323 -9.93 -12.90 2.12
N PHE A 324 -9.55 -13.25 0.89
CA PHE A 324 -8.18 -13.12 0.39
C PHE A 324 -7.15 -14.03 1.06
N GLU A 325 -7.57 -14.92 1.96
CA GLU A 325 -6.74 -16.01 2.46
C GLU A 325 -7.15 -17.33 1.80
N GLU A 326 -6.15 -18.16 1.50
CA GLU A 326 -6.38 -19.50 0.97
C GLU A 326 -6.92 -20.42 2.08
N GLN A 327 -8.17 -20.84 1.93
CA GLN A 327 -8.81 -21.79 2.84
C GLN A 327 -8.71 -23.19 2.25
N ILE A 328 -8.10 -24.12 2.98
CA ILE A 328 -7.98 -25.52 2.57
C ILE A 328 -9.02 -26.32 3.34
N LEU A 329 -9.96 -26.96 2.63
CA LEU A 329 -10.90 -27.91 3.24
C LEU A 329 -10.61 -29.32 2.76
N ASN A 330 -10.34 -30.21 3.71
CA ASN A 330 -10.11 -31.62 3.48
C ASN A 330 -11.41 -32.34 3.05
N PRO A 331 -11.30 -33.56 2.51
CA PRO A 331 -12.47 -34.35 2.16
C PRO A 331 -13.46 -34.52 3.32
N GLY A 332 -14.72 -34.15 3.11
CA GLY A 332 -15.79 -34.25 4.12
C GLY A 332 -15.71 -33.21 5.24
N GLU A 333 -14.69 -32.35 5.27
CA GLU A 333 -14.50 -31.35 6.31
C GLU A 333 -15.55 -30.25 6.23
N GLN A 334 -16.02 -29.81 7.40
CA GLN A 334 -16.94 -28.69 7.57
C GLN A 334 -16.36 -27.72 8.59
N VAL A 335 -16.31 -26.44 8.24
CA VAL A 335 -15.74 -25.37 9.07
C VAL A 335 -16.70 -24.19 9.11
N ASP A 336 -16.82 -23.58 10.29
CA ASP A 336 -17.55 -22.32 10.46
C ASP A 336 -16.56 -21.15 10.42
N LEU A 337 -16.81 -20.23 9.49
CA LEU A 337 -15.98 -19.08 9.18
C LEU A 337 -16.61 -17.82 9.79
N PRO A 338 -15.99 -17.23 10.84
CA PRO A 338 -16.49 -16.02 11.45
C PRO A 338 -16.20 -14.78 10.60
N VAL A 339 -17.10 -13.80 10.69
CA VAL A 339 -17.03 -12.48 10.07
C VAL A 339 -17.33 -11.45 11.15
N PHE A 340 -16.31 -10.70 11.55
CA PHE A 340 -16.44 -9.66 12.57
C PHE A 340 -16.39 -8.28 11.93
N PHE A 341 -17.40 -7.45 12.18
CA PHE A 341 -17.55 -6.15 11.54
C PHE A 341 -18.29 -5.15 12.43
N TYR A 342 -18.25 -3.88 12.04
CA TYR A 342 -19.08 -2.81 12.60
C TYR A 342 -19.43 -1.78 11.52
N ILE A 343 -20.43 -0.96 11.80
CA ILE A 343 -20.81 0.19 10.97
C ILE A 343 -20.36 1.45 11.70
N ASP A 344 -19.61 2.34 11.06
CA ASP A 344 -19.15 3.59 11.67
C ASP A 344 -20.36 4.49 12.05
N PRO A 345 -20.40 5.10 13.24
CA PRO A 345 -21.48 6.03 13.64
C PRO A 345 -21.68 7.20 12.66
N ASP A 346 -20.66 7.60 11.90
CA ASP A 346 -20.77 8.64 10.87
C ASP A 346 -21.77 8.28 9.76
N TYR A 347 -22.16 7.00 9.64
CA TYR A 347 -23.24 6.53 8.78
C TYR A 347 -24.57 7.26 9.00
N VAL A 348 -24.84 7.68 10.24
CA VAL A 348 -26.08 8.40 10.60
C VAL A 348 -26.03 9.86 10.15
N ASN A 349 -24.83 10.43 10.06
CA ASN A 349 -24.63 11.85 9.76
C ASN A 349 -24.63 12.15 8.25
N ASP A 350 -24.54 11.13 7.39
CA ASP A 350 -24.48 11.27 5.94
C ASP A 350 -25.89 11.42 5.33
N PRO A 351 -26.23 12.56 4.71
CA PRO A 351 -27.54 12.78 4.07
C PRO A 351 -27.83 11.80 2.93
N ALA A 352 -26.79 11.31 2.22
CA ALA A 352 -26.98 10.37 1.13
C ALA A 352 -27.44 8.98 1.61
N LEU A 353 -27.25 8.69 2.91
CA LEU A 353 -27.56 7.41 3.53
C LEU A 353 -28.81 7.46 4.42
N GLU A 354 -29.52 8.58 4.50
CA GLU A 354 -30.68 8.78 5.39
C GLU A 354 -31.74 7.67 5.27
N TYR A 355 -32.02 7.19 4.05
CA TYR A 355 -33.05 6.17 3.76
C TYR A 355 -32.47 4.76 3.53
N LEU A 356 -31.20 4.56 3.84
CA LEU A 356 -30.47 3.33 3.56
C LEU A 356 -30.38 2.45 4.81
N ASP A 357 -31.43 1.68 5.10
CA ASP A 357 -31.47 0.83 6.31
C ASP A 357 -31.12 -0.63 6.03
N SER A 358 -30.79 -0.98 4.78
CA SER A 358 -30.54 -2.36 4.36
C SER A 358 -29.21 -2.47 3.63
N ILE A 359 -28.32 -3.31 4.15
CA ILE A 359 -27.02 -3.63 3.56
C ILE A 359 -27.03 -5.12 3.23
N LEU A 360 -26.65 -5.48 2.01
CA LEU A 360 -26.41 -6.85 1.59
C LEU A 360 -24.91 -7.08 1.50
N LEU A 361 -24.42 -8.02 2.32
CA LEU A 361 -23.07 -8.54 2.27
C LEU A 361 -23.09 -9.90 1.56
N SER A 362 -22.65 -9.94 0.31
CA SER A 362 -22.52 -11.20 -0.42
C SER A 362 -21.06 -11.64 -0.49
N TYR A 363 -20.85 -12.93 -0.29
CA TYR A 363 -19.55 -13.57 -0.47
C TYR A 363 -19.61 -14.53 -1.65
N THR A 364 -18.55 -14.56 -2.43
CA THR A 364 -18.37 -15.55 -3.49
C THR A 364 -17.06 -16.29 -3.30
N PHE A 365 -17.12 -17.61 -3.22
CA PHE A 365 -15.93 -18.47 -3.18
C PHE A 365 -15.48 -18.85 -4.58
N PHE A 366 -14.17 -18.94 -4.79
CA PHE A 366 -13.56 -19.39 -6.03
C PHE A 366 -12.55 -20.50 -5.71
N GLU A 367 -12.48 -21.53 -6.57
CA GLU A 367 -11.43 -22.54 -6.48
C GLU A 367 -10.09 -21.90 -6.90
N ALA A 368 -9.12 -21.90 -5.98
CA ALA A 368 -7.76 -21.52 -6.31
C ALA A 368 -7.16 -22.64 -7.19
N LYS A 369 -6.74 -22.31 -8.41
CA LYS A 369 -6.15 -23.30 -9.33
C LYS A 369 -4.86 -23.87 -8.74
N SER A 370 -4.94 -25.07 -8.18
CA SER A 370 -3.78 -25.87 -7.79
C SER A 370 -3.02 -26.30 -9.06
N GLY A 371 -2.00 -25.54 -9.45
CA GLY A 371 -1.19 -25.84 -10.64
C GLY A 371 -0.53 -24.63 -11.32
N LEU A 372 -0.86 -23.40 -10.92
CA LEU A 372 -0.02 -22.25 -11.24
C LEU A 372 1.23 -22.33 -10.35
N LYS A 373 2.24 -23.10 -10.82
CA LYS A 373 3.62 -22.77 -10.48
C LYS A 373 3.86 -21.40 -11.06
N LEU A 374 3.68 -20.37 -10.23
CA LEU A 374 4.24 -19.07 -10.54
C LEU A 374 5.73 -19.32 -10.81
N PRO A 375 6.26 -18.83 -11.93
CA PRO A 375 7.68 -18.93 -12.20
C PRO A 375 8.42 -18.46 -10.95
N ASP A 376 9.26 -19.33 -10.37
CA ASP A 376 10.10 -18.94 -9.24
C ASP A 376 10.88 -17.68 -9.68
N PRO A 377 10.68 -16.53 -9.02
CA PRO A 377 11.31 -15.27 -9.40
C PRO A 377 12.84 -15.32 -9.29
N PHE A 378 13.38 -16.32 -8.59
CA PHE A 378 14.80 -16.57 -8.43
C PHE A 378 15.34 -17.72 -9.31
N ASP A 379 14.49 -18.41 -10.09
CA ASP A 379 14.96 -19.39 -11.06
C ASP A 379 15.75 -18.68 -12.18
N PRO A 380 17.06 -18.96 -12.37
CA PRO A 380 17.86 -18.33 -13.42
C PRO A 380 17.28 -18.53 -14.82
N LYS A 381 16.42 -19.54 -15.02
CA LYS A 381 15.75 -19.84 -16.29
C LYS A 381 14.48 -19.02 -16.54
N ASN A 382 13.91 -18.38 -15.51
CA ASN A 382 12.76 -17.48 -15.63
C ASN A 382 13.13 -16.04 -15.94
N ARG A 383 14.43 -15.72 -16.00
CA ARG A 383 14.88 -14.43 -16.50
C ARG A 383 14.43 -14.32 -17.97
N PRO A 384 13.77 -13.23 -18.39
CA PRO A 384 13.52 -12.99 -19.80
C PRO A 384 14.86 -13.06 -20.52
N SER A 385 15.03 -14.04 -21.40
CA SER A 385 16.21 -14.10 -22.25
C SER A 385 16.12 -12.90 -23.18
N ILE A 386 16.79 -11.81 -22.82
CA ILE A 386 17.17 -10.79 -23.78
C ILE A 386 18.15 -11.53 -24.69
N ALA A 387 17.64 -12.07 -25.80
CA ALA A 387 18.50 -12.56 -26.86
C ALA A 387 19.45 -11.40 -27.21
N PRO A 388 20.77 -11.59 -27.16
CA PRO A 388 21.67 -10.55 -27.62
C PRO A 388 21.29 -10.24 -29.07
N SER A 389 21.04 -8.96 -29.35
CA SER A 389 20.78 -8.50 -30.71
C SER A 389 21.92 -8.98 -31.61
N PRO A 390 21.64 -9.58 -32.77
CA PRO A 390 22.66 -10.12 -33.65
C PRO A 390 23.29 -8.97 -34.44
N ASP A 391 24.03 -8.08 -33.77
CA ASP A 391 24.87 -7.07 -34.43
C ASP A 391 25.87 -6.49 -33.43
N LYS A 392 27.11 -6.98 -33.53
CA LYS A 392 28.41 -6.32 -33.32
C LYS A 392 29.42 -7.29 -32.73
N VAL A 393 30.03 -8.06 -33.62
CA VAL A 393 31.44 -8.42 -33.47
C VAL A 393 32.25 -7.24 -34.04
N PRO A 394 33.20 -6.68 -33.29
CA PRO A 394 34.42 -6.19 -33.89
C PRO A 394 35.56 -7.16 -33.56
N GLU A 395 36.07 -7.71 -34.64
CA GLU A 395 37.35 -8.37 -34.80
C GLU A 395 38.50 -7.41 -34.40
N ALA A 396 39.43 -7.90 -33.58
CA ALA A 396 40.80 -7.38 -33.43
C ALA A 396 41.59 -8.49 -32.69
N THR A 397 42.11 -9.50 -33.37
CA THR A 397 43.35 -9.53 -34.15
C THR A 397 44.60 -9.26 -33.31
N LYS A 398 45.31 -10.36 -33.05
CA LYS A 398 46.71 -10.57 -32.61
C LYS A 398 47.11 -10.23 -31.18
#